data_AF-A0A1Q5ULD9-F1
#
_entry.id   AF-A0A1Q5ULD9-F1
#
_cell.length_a   1.000
_cell.length_b   1.000
_cell.length_c   1.000
_cell.angle_alpha   90.00
_cell.angle_beta   90.00
_cell.angle_gamma   90.00
#
_symmetry.space_group_name_H-M   'P 1'
#
loop_
_entity.id
_entity.type
_entity.pdbx_description
1 polymer ?
#
loop_
_entity_poly.entity_id
_entity_poly.type
_entity_poly.pdbx_seq_one_letter_code
_entity_poly.pdbx_strand_id
1 'polypeptide(L)'
;MAQEYKLIGLASLADVKSFDKIECEVDGVQDGKVLVVKYDGQVHALSPRCTHYGAPLKLGVVVPDGRITCPWHGACFNISTGDVEDAPALNALQKFDIFERDNAVYIRGTEADIKFGQRNPVTKCSVSNAEEKVVIVGGGSGTIGAVQALRELKYPGSITIISKEPEIVIDRTKLSKALIADPAKILWRPREWFTEAGIDIVNDEVTSVDFAGKSVKTASGSTIPYSNLVLATGGLPRTLPLPGFRNNELGNIFTLRYVSDVQAILAAADGSKKNIVVIGSSFIGMEVGNALAGKDHAVTIVGMESAPMERVLGAQVGSALQTNLEKNGVSFKLSAGVEKATSSDSNPSTVGAVHLKDGTVLPADLVVLGVGVRPATDYLRDNSAITLLKDGSLETDVHFAVPGLDGVFAIGDIATYPYNGPGGDGKPVRIEHWNVAQNMGRGVARAIVHARRSPLASLPAKSFIPVFWSAVGAQMRYCGNTIHGFDDLVIKGQLGEAKFVGYYTKGETVVAVVTMGMDPVMAKAAELMRRGHMPGKKAIMDGIDLLAVNV
;
A
#
# COMPACT_ATOMS: atom_id res chain seq x y z
N MET A 1 22.53 18.04 23.13
CA MET A 1 21.54 18.99 23.71
C MET A 1 20.93 19.78 22.58
N ALA A 2 19.69 20.28 22.76
CA ALA A 2 19.06 21.12 21.76
C ALA A 2 19.81 22.46 21.63
N GLN A 3 19.97 22.93 20.40
CA GLN A 3 20.64 24.16 20.03
C GLN A 3 19.76 24.96 19.07
N GLU A 4 20.08 26.23 18.88
CA GLU A 4 19.42 27.10 17.91
C GLU A 4 20.24 27.13 16.62
N TYR A 5 19.59 26.84 15.50
CA TYR A 5 20.23 26.84 14.19
C TYR A 5 19.55 27.87 13.29
N LYS A 6 20.35 28.69 12.63
CA LYS A 6 19.86 29.66 11.65
C LYS A 6 19.41 28.93 10.38
N LEU A 7 18.28 29.34 9.81
CA LEU A 7 17.82 28.88 8.51
C LEU A 7 18.39 29.76 7.40
N ILE A 8 19.03 29.13 6.43
CA ILE A 8 19.57 29.81 5.25
C ILE A 8 18.46 29.96 4.20
N GLY A 9 18.34 31.14 3.62
CA GLY A 9 17.37 31.43 2.56
C GLY A 9 15.99 31.89 3.03
N LEU A 10 15.81 32.14 4.33
CA LEU A 10 14.57 32.72 4.89
C LEU A 10 14.89 33.85 5.87
N ALA A 11 14.53 35.08 5.51
CA ALA A 11 14.82 36.28 6.30
C ALA A 11 13.73 36.54 7.36
N SER A 12 12.46 36.40 7.00
CA SER A 12 11.34 36.58 7.92
C SER A 12 10.29 35.49 7.79
N LEU A 13 9.60 35.17 8.90
CA LEU A 13 8.42 34.30 8.89
C LEU A 13 7.24 34.93 8.13
N ALA A 14 7.23 36.26 7.98
CA ALA A 14 6.24 36.98 7.20
C ALA A 14 6.32 36.68 5.69
N ASP A 15 7.50 36.29 5.19
CA ASP A 15 7.75 36.01 3.78
C ASP A 15 7.13 34.68 3.31
N VAL A 16 6.82 33.78 4.25
CA VAL A 16 6.17 32.51 3.95
C VAL A 16 4.70 32.77 3.65
N LYS A 17 4.23 32.42 2.45
CA LYS A 17 2.82 32.56 2.07
C LYS A 17 2.00 31.39 2.59
N SER A 18 0.69 31.57 2.71
CA SER A 18 -0.20 30.48 3.14
C SER A 18 -0.06 29.27 2.23
N PHE A 19 0.10 28.08 2.82
CA PHE A 19 0.30 26.80 2.14
C PHE A 19 1.60 26.66 1.33
N ASP A 20 2.49 27.65 1.40
CA ASP A 20 3.84 27.53 0.85
C ASP A 20 4.65 26.50 1.63
N LYS A 21 5.63 25.94 0.92
CA LYS A 21 6.57 24.93 1.41
C LYS A 21 7.96 25.36 0.98
N ILE A 22 8.75 25.85 1.92
CA ILE A 22 10.11 26.35 1.66
C ILE A 22 11.09 25.36 2.29
N GLU A 23 11.98 24.78 1.49
CA GLU A 23 13.08 23.96 2.01
C GLU A 23 14.25 24.90 2.33
N CYS A 24 14.67 24.92 3.60
CA CYS A 24 15.77 25.74 4.08
C CYS A 24 16.95 24.85 4.51
N GLU A 25 18.17 25.29 4.19
CA GLU A 25 19.37 24.69 4.75
C GLU A 25 19.56 25.17 6.20
N VAL A 26 20.17 24.32 7.02
CA VAL A 26 20.43 24.57 8.43
C VAL A 26 21.91 24.94 8.59
N ASP A 27 22.17 26.17 9.02
CA ASP A 27 23.53 26.67 9.20
C ASP A 27 24.31 25.82 10.22
N GLY A 28 25.56 25.49 9.90
CA GLY A 28 26.43 24.65 10.72
C GLY A 28 26.08 23.16 10.74
N VAL A 29 25.06 22.68 10.02
CA VAL A 29 24.72 21.25 9.92
C VAL A 29 24.91 20.77 8.48
N GLN A 30 25.96 19.96 8.26
CA GLN A 30 26.21 19.37 6.94
C GLN A 30 24.99 18.58 6.45
N ASP A 31 24.51 18.90 5.24
CA ASP A 31 23.31 18.37 4.58
C ASP A 31 22.00 18.53 5.39
N GLY A 32 22.04 19.33 6.46
CA GLY A 32 20.91 19.60 7.33
C GLY A 32 19.88 20.48 6.63
N LYS A 33 18.64 20.00 6.54
CA LYS A 33 17.54 20.71 5.90
C LYS A 33 16.27 20.61 6.72
N VAL A 34 15.45 21.64 6.65
CA VAL A 34 14.08 21.65 7.18
C VAL A 34 13.10 22.18 6.16
N LEU A 35 11.84 21.76 6.30
CA LEU A 35 10.72 22.28 5.53
C LEU A 35 9.94 23.26 6.40
N VAL A 36 9.86 24.50 5.94
CA VAL A 36 9.03 25.54 6.52
C VAL A 36 7.69 25.57 5.77
N VAL A 37 6.60 25.41 6.50
CA VAL A 37 5.23 25.39 5.97
C VAL A 37 4.39 26.39 6.72
N LYS A 38 3.61 27.23 6.03
CA LYS A 38 2.62 28.10 6.68
C LYS A 38 1.22 27.51 6.55
N TYR A 39 0.57 27.32 7.67
CA TYR A 39 -0.76 26.76 7.79
C TYR A 39 -1.49 27.48 8.93
N ASP A 40 -2.78 27.79 8.73
CA ASP A 40 -3.63 28.45 9.72
C ASP A 40 -2.99 29.72 10.35
N GLY A 41 -2.38 30.55 9.51
CA GLY A 41 -1.66 31.77 9.93
C GLY A 41 -0.35 31.54 10.67
N GLN A 42 0.01 30.29 11.00
CA GLN A 42 1.21 29.92 11.74
C GLN A 42 2.26 29.32 10.82
N VAL A 43 3.53 29.52 11.16
CA VAL A 43 4.66 28.93 10.44
C VAL A 43 5.18 27.73 11.24
N HIS A 44 5.37 26.61 10.56
CA HIS A 44 5.81 25.34 11.14
C HIS A 44 7.09 24.89 10.44
N ALA A 45 8.10 24.50 11.22
CA ALA A 45 9.27 23.77 10.71
C ALA A 45 9.14 22.25 10.95
N LEU A 46 9.36 21.46 9.91
CA LEU A 46 9.30 20.00 9.87
C LEU A 46 10.53 19.42 9.17
N SER A 47 10.76 18.12 9.28
CA SER A 47 11.70 17.42 8.40
C SER A 47 11.26 17.48 6.92
N PRO A 48 12.21 17.61 5.97
CA PRO A 48 11.86 17.90 4.57
C PRO A 48 11.56 16.67 3.72
N ARG A 49 11.71 15.48 4.27
CA ARG A 49 11.57 14.21 3.54
C ARG A 49 10.48 13.36 4.18
N CYS A 50 9.64 12.77 3.33
CA CYS A 50 8.64 11.80 3.74
C CYS A 50 9.35 10.60 4.40
N THR A 51 8.92 10.22 5.59
CA THR A 51 9.51 9.12 6.36
C THR A 51 9.22 7.71 5.82
N HIS A 52 8.41 7.60 4.76
CA HIS A 52 8.22 6.34 4.05
C HIS A 52 9.46 6.01 3.21
N TYR A 53 9.63 6.64 2.04
CA TYR A 53 10.76 6.41 1.11
C TYR A 53 11.48 7.71 0.71
N GLY A 54 11.48 8.75 1.56
CA GLY A 54 12.31 9.93 1.36
C GLY A 54 11.86 10.92 0.29
N ALA A 55 10.59 10.87 -0.13
CA ALA A 55 10.04 11.83 -1.09
C ALA A 55 10.21 13.28 -0.59
N PRO A 56 10.62 14.24 -1.44
CA PRO A 56 10.77 15.64 -1.05
C PRO A 56 9.40 16.27 -0.74
N LEU A 57 9.17 16.62 0.52
CA LEU A 57 7.88 17.18 0.95
C LEU A 57 7.65 18.62 0.48
N LYS A 58 8.69 19.32 -0.01
CA LYS A 58 8.49 20.59 -0.74
C LYS A 58 7.60 20.45 -1.99
N LEU A 59 7.56 19.25 -2.59
CA LEU A 59 6.64 18.92 -3.69
C LEU A 59 5.29 18.37 -3.18
N GLY A 60 5.13 18.18 -1.87
CA GLY A 60 3.92 17.66 -1.26
C GLY A 60 2.72 18.61 -1.38
N VAL A 61 1.55 18.09 -1.10
CA VAL A 61 0.29 18.85 -1.17
C VAL A 61 -0.13 19.22 0.23
N VAL A 62 -0.16 20.52 0.53
CA VAL A 62 -0.68 21.04 1.80
C VAL A 62 -2.15 21.36 1.61
N VAL A 63 -2.99 20.97 2.57
CA VAL A 63 -4.43 21.25 2.54
C VAL A 63 -4.87 22.01 3.81
N PRO A 64 -6.01 22.74 3.78
CA PRO A 64 -6.56 23.53 4.88
C PRO A 64 -7.04 22.74 6.11
N ASP A 65 -7.05 21.40 6.08
CA ASP A 65 -7.29 20.60 7.29
C ASP A 65 -6.01 20.29 8.08
N GLY A 66 -4.89 20.93 7.71
CA GLY A 66 -3.65 20.90 8.47
C GLY A 66 -2.74 19.73 8.20
N ARG A 67 -2.93 19.00 7.09
CA ARG A 67 -2.02 17.93 6.66
C ARG A 67 -1.19 18.32 5.43
N ILE A 68 -0.03 17.66 5.31
CA ILE A 68 0.80 17.62 4.11
C ILE A 68 0.87 16.19 3.57
N THR A 69 0.53 16.02 2.29
CA THR A 69 0.49 14.74 1.60
C THR A 69 1.72 14.55 0.73
N CYS A 70 2.38 13.40 0.89
CA CYS A 70 3.58 13.00 0.18
C CYS A 70 3.32 12.93 -1.33
N PRO A 71 4.22 13.50 -2.17
CA PRO A 71 4.01 13.56 -3.61
C PRO A 71 4.07 12.20 -4.31
N TRP A 72 4.67 11.18 -3.68
CA TRP A 72 4.89 9.87 -4.30
C TRP A 72 3.83 8.83 -3.92
N HIS A 73 3.67 8.58 -2.62
CA HIS A 73 2.94 7.39 -2.15
C HIS A 73 1.70 7.72 -1.28
N GLY A 74 1.37 9.00 -1.12
CA GLY A 74 0.19 9.44 -0.38
C GLY A 74 0.30 9.37 1.15
N ALA A 75 1.49 9.16 1.73
CA ALA A 75 1.70 9.33 3.18
C ALA A 75 1.32 10.75 3.60
N CYS A 76 0.49 10.90 4.64
CA CYS A 76 0.05 12.19 5.14
C CYS A 76 0.62 12.45 6.54
N PHE A 77 0.96 13.70 6.80
CA PHE A 77 1.46 14.14 8.10
C PHE A 77 0.72 15.38 8.58
N ASN A 78 0.45 15.45 9.88
CA ASN A 78 -0.05 16.65 10.53
C ASN A 78 1.03 17.74 10.49
N ILE A 79 0.72 18.93 9.99
CA ILE A 79 1.70 20.01 9.84
C ILE A 79 2.13 20.58 11.20
N SER A 80 1.21 20.62 12.16
CA SER A 80 1.46 21.19 13.48
C SER A 80 2.29 20.26 14.37
N THR A 81 2.09 18.94 14.28
CA THR A 81 2.78 17.96 15.15
C THR A 81 3.83 17.11 14.44
N GLY A 82 3.76 16.98 13.12
CA GLY A 82 4.56 16.05 12.32
C GLY A 82 4.07 14.61 12.35
N ASP A 83 3.02 14.29 13.10
CA ASP A 83 2.53 12.92 13.27
C ASP A 83 1.90 12.37 11.99
N VAL A 84 1.95 11.04 11.83
CA VAL A 84 1.38 10.35 10.68
C VAL A 84 -0.16 10.42 10.76
N GLU A 85 -0.79 10.94 9.71
CA GLU A 85 -2.25 10.94 9.56
C GLU A 85 -2.72 9.72 8.75
N ASP A 86 -2.02 9.44 7.65
CA ASP A 86 -2.32 8.35 6.71
C ASP A 86 -1.05 7.60 6.28
N ALA A 87 -1.26 6.32 5.96
CA ALA A 87 -0.26 5.40 5.41
C ALA A 87 0.37 5.91 4.10
N PRO A 88 1.55 5.40 3.69
CA PRO A 88 2.27 4.26 4.27
C PRO A 88 3.42 4.62 5.23
N ALA A 89 3.56 5.87 5.64
CA ALA A 89 4.57 6.24 6.63
C ALA A 89 4.30 5.57 8.00
N LEU A 90 5.36 5.08 8.66
CA LEU A 90 5.28 4.57 10.03
C LEU A 90 5.90 5.52 11.05
N ASN A 91 6.90 6.30 10.66
CA ASN A 91 7.50 7.29 11.54
C ASN A 91 6.89 8.67 11.28
N ALA A 92 6.71 9.45 12.34
CA ALA A 92 6.36 10.86 12.24
C ALA A 92 7.54 11.66 11.69
N LEU A 93 7.26 12.82 11.10
CA LEU A 93 8.28 13.82 10.81
C LEU A 93 8.84 14.38 12.13
N GLN A 94 10.10 14.83 12.12
CA GLN A 94 10.53 15.69 13.22
C GLN A 94 9.90 17.08 13.09
N LYS A 95 9.47 17.61 14.24
CA LYS A 95 8.95 18.96 14.41
C LYS A 95 9.96 19.78 15.16
N PHE A 96 10.21 20.99 14.68
CA PHE A 96 11.10 21.95 15.34
C PHE A 96 10.31 23.17 15.78
N ASP A 97 10.71 23.76 16.91
CA ASP A 97 10.30 25.12 17.25
C ASP A 97 10.95 26.06 16.23
N ILE A 98 10.19 27.03 15.72
CA ILE A 98 10.65 28.00 14.73
C ILE A 98 10.34 29.41 15.24
N PHE A 99 11.30 30.32 15.13
CA PHE A 99 11.17 31.69 15.62
C PHE A 99 12.09 32.64 14.85
N GLU A 100 11.78 33.93 14.93
CA GLU A 100 12.54 35.00 14.27
C GLU A 100 13.34 35.79 15.32
N ARG A 101 14.61 36.10 15.01
CA ARG A 101 15.50 36.95 15.83
C ARG A 101 16.48 37.67 14.90
N ASP A 102 16.75 38.94 15.15
CA ASP A 102 17.77 39.74 14.44
C ASP A 102 17.67 39.66 12.90
N ASN A 103 16.45 39.77 12.35
CA ASN A 103 16.15 39.65 10.91
C ASN A 103 16.58 38.30 10.28
N ALA A 104 16.55 37.23 11.07
CA ALA A 104 16.79 35.87 10.61
C ALA A 104 15.83 34.88 11.28
N VAL A 105 15.54 33.79 10.58
CA VAL A 105 14.72 32.69 11.09
C VAL A 105 15.61 31.59 11.67
N TYR A 106 15.21 31.06 12.81
CA TYR A 106 15.91 29.99 13.53
C TYR A 106 14.98 28.83 13.83
N ILE A 107 15.57 27.64 13.98
CA ILE A 107 14.92 26.49 14.59
C ILE A 107 15.62 26.08 15.87
N ARG A 108 14.90 25.46 16.81
CA ARG A 108 15.49 24.77 17.96
C ARG A 108 15.36 23.26 17.80
N GLY A 109 16.48 22.54 17.94
CA GLY A 109 16.52 21.09 17.80
C GLY A 109 17.90 20.51 18.08
N THR A 110 18.10 19.21 17.86
CA THR A 110 19.45 18.61 17.88
C THR A 110 19.93 18.33 16.46
N GLU A 111 21.24 18.34 16.25
CA GLU A 111 21.84 17.95 14.95
C GLU A 111 21.39 16.55 14.51
N ALA A 112 21.25 15.62 15.46
CA ALA A 112 20.77 14.27 15.19
C ALA A 112 19.33 14.27 14.67
N ASP A 113 18.43 15.08 15.26
CA ASP A 113 17.04 15.20 14.79
C ASP A 113 16.95 15.83 13.41
N ILE A 114 17.81 16.81 13.13
CA ILE A 114 17.89 17.50 11.83
C ILE A 114 18.37 16.52 10.74
N LYS A 115 19.39 15.71 11.04
CA LYS A 115 19.96 14.72 10.10
C LYS A 115 19.06 13.50 9.92
N PHE A 116 18.52 12.95 11.00
CA PHE A 116 17.68 11.74 10.96
C PHE A 116 16.28 12.02 10.43
N GLY A 117 15.70 13.17 10.79
CA GLY A 117 14.49 13.71 10.16
C GLY A 117 13.20 12.90 10.38
N GLN A 118 13.16 12.02 11.38
CA GLN A 118 11.98 11.23 11.69
C GLN A 118 11.92 10.86 13.18
N ARG A 119 10.73 10.53 13.65
CA ARG A 119 10.46 10.18 15.05
C ARG A 119 9.57 8.96 15.12
N ASN A 120 9.91 8.01 15.98
CA ASN A 120 9.02 6.88 16.24
C ASN A 120 7.82 7.36 17.07
N PRO A 121 6.58 7.28 16.58
CA PRO A 121 5.41 7.75 17.31
C PRO A 121 5.08 6.87 18.53
N VAL A 122 5.61 5.64 18.58
CA VAL A 122 5.37 4.68 19.66
C VAL A 122 6.72 4.12 20.12
N THR A 123 7.23 4.64 21.25
CA THR A 123 8.53 4.22 21.80
C THR A 123 8.38 3.17 22.89
N LYS A 124 7.41 3.31 23.79
CA LYS A 124 7.15 2.34 24.86
C LYS A 124 5.70 2.43 25.32
N CYS A 125 5.09 1.28 25.61
CA CYS A 125 3.75 1.19 26.19
C CYS A 125 3.73 0.09 27.25
N SER A 126 3.00 0.33 28.35
CA SER A 126 2.65 -0.70 29.32
C SER A 126 1.13 -0.88 29.31
N VAL A 127 0.67 -2.13 29.20
CA VAL A 127 -0.75 -2.47 29.30
C VAL A 127 -1.25 -2.12 30.69
N SER A 128 -2.30 -1.29 30.76
CA SER A 128 -2.90 -0.84 32.02
C SER A 128 -4.32 -1.38 32.23
N ASN A 129 -4.93 -1.98 31.22
CA ASN A 129 -6.21 -2.69 31.33
C ASN A 129 -6.19 -4.01 30.55
N ALA A 130 -5.74 -5.10 31.17
CA ALA A 130 -5.59 -6.40 30.51
C ALA A 130 -6.92 -7.12 30.19
N GLU A 131 -8.05 -6.63 30.69
CA GLU A 131 -9.38 -7.15 30.35
C GLU A 131 -9.80 -6.73 28.93
N GLU A 132 -9.32 -5.56 28.48
CA GLU A 132 -9.50 -5.09 27.12
C GLU A 132 -8.48 -5.77 26.19
N LYS A 133 -8.94 -6.76 25.42
CA LYS A 133 -8.12 -7.60 24.54
C LYS A 133 -8.44 -7.34 23.07
N VAL A 134 -7.48 -6.84 22.30
CA VAL A 134 -7.57 -6.80 20.83
C VAL A 134 -6.80 -7.98 20.27
N VAL A 135 -7.48 -8.85 19.52
CA VAL A 135 -6.84 -9.93 18.77
C VAL A 135 -6.88 -9.56 17.29
N ILE A 136 -5.74 -9.66 16.61
CA ILE A 136 -5.63 -9.43 15.17
C ILE A 136 -5.18 -10.73 14.49
N VAL A 137 -5.98 -11.20 13.53
CA VAL A 137 -5.69 -12.42 12.76
C VAL A 137 -5.08 -12.03 11.42
N GLY A 138 -3.77 -12.25 11.27
CA GLY A 138 -2.97 -11.86 10.12
C GLY A 138 -1.89 -10.83 10.47
N GLY A 139 -0.71 -10.94 9.86
CA GLY A 139 0.47 -10.10 10.12
C GLY A 139 0.83 -9.11 9.00
N GLY A 140 -0.17 -8.58 8.28
CA GLY A 140 0.05 -7.74 7.08
C GLY A 140 -0.01 -6.22 7.31
N SER A 141 -0.16 -5.47 6.21
CA SER A 141 -0.24 -4.01 6.20
C SER A 141 -1.33 -3.42 7.09
N GLY A 142 -2.53 -4.02 7.07
CA GLY A 142 -3.63 -3.60 7.93
C GLY A 142 -3.31 -3.77 9.40
N THR A 143 -2.61 -4.83 9.76
CA THR A 143 -2.17 -5.12 11.13
C THR A 143 -1.22 -4.04 11.64
N ILE A 144 -0.18 -3.66 10.89
CA ILE A 144 0.73 -2.59 11.35
C ILE A 144 0.01 -1.25 11.46
N GLY A 145 -0.90 -0.95 10.53
CA GLY A 145 -1.75 0.24 10.62
C GLY A 145 -2.60 0.26 11.88
N ALA A 146 -3.21 -0.88 12.25
CA ALA A 146 -4.05 -1.02 13.42
C ALA A 146 -3.25 -0.93 14.73
N VAL A 147 -2.19 -1.74 14.90
CA VAL A 147 -1.45 -1.77 16.17
C VAL A 147 -0.72 -0.47 16.45
N GLN A 148 -0.16 0.17 15.41
CA GLN A 148 0.51 1.45 15.59
C GLN A 148 -0.49 2.53 15.98
N ALA A 149 -1.62 2.65 15.27
CA ALA A 149 -2.65 3.64 15.59
C ALA A 149 -3.30 3.41 16.95
N LEU A 150 -3.52 2.15 17.38
CA LEU A 150 -4.03 1.85 18.73
C LEU A 150 -3.08 2.41 19.80
N ARG A 151 -1.77 2.26 19.62
CA ARG A 151 -0.77 2.79 20.55
C ARG A 151 -0.60 4.31 20.46
N GLU A 152 -0.64 4.90 19.27
CA GLU A 152 -0.71 6.36 19.07
C GLU A 152 -1.90 6.98 19.81
N LEU A 153 -3.05 6.30 19.78
CA LEU A 153 -4.30 6.71 20.44
C LEU A 153 -4.36 6.31 21.92
N LYS A 154 -3.27 5.81 22.50
CA LYS A 154 -3.15 5.43 23.92
C LYS A 154 -4.16 4.37 24.35
N TYR A 155 -4.48 3.41 23.48
CA TYR A 155 -5.30 2.26 23.84
C TYR A 155 -4.62 1.48 25.00
N PRO A 156 -5.32 1.26 26.13
CA PRO A 156 -4.70 0.73 27.35
C PRO A 156 -4.63 -0.80 27.40
N GLY A 157 -5.32 -1.47 26.48
CA GLY A 157 -5.49 -2.92 26.48
C GLY A 157 -4.36 -3.72 25.84
N SER A 158 -4.42 -5.04 26.02
CA SER A 158 -3.51 -5.98 25.37
C SER A 158 -3.84 -6.08 23.88
N ILE A 159 -2.80 -6.30 23.08
CA ILE A 159 -2.91 -6.54 21.64
C ILE A 159 -2.15 -7.83 21.34
N THR A 160 -2.80 -8.78 20.69
CA THR A 160 -2.19 -10.03 20.24
C THR A 160 -2.35 -10.15 18.72
N ILE A 161 -1.24 -10.29 18.01
CA ILE A 161 -1.21 -10.61 16.59
C ILE A 161 -1.03 -12.12 16.46
N ILE A 162 -1.93 -12.79 15.73
CA ILE A 162 -1.81 -14.20 15.38
C ILE A 162 -1.50 -14.29 13.88
N SER A 163 -0.36 -14.88 13.52
CA SER A 163 0.08 -14.99 12.13
C SER A 163 0.80 -16.31 11.89
N LYS A 164 0.51 -16.96 10.77
CA LYS A 164 1.28 -18.14 10.32
C LYS A 164 2.58 -17.78 9.58
N GLU A 165 2.73 -16.53 9.15
CA GLU A 165 3.99 -16.05 8.55
C GLU A 165 5.06 -15.92 9.65
N PRO A 166 6.25 -16.50 9.47
CA PRO A 166 7.31 -16.45 10.49
C PRO A 166 7.88 -15.04 10.67
N GLU A 167 7.93 -14.26 9.59
CA GLU A 167 8.23 -12.83 9.63
C GLU A 167 6.96 -12.02 9.90
N ILE A 168 6.99 -11.16 10.93
CA ILE A 168 5.83 -10.32 11.26
C ILE A 168 6.02 -8.89 10.77
N VAL A 169 5.00 -8.47 10.01
CA VAL A 169 4.83 -7.26 9.23
C VAL A 169 6.07 -6.83 8.44
N ILE A 170 6.16 -7.36 7.22
CA ILE A 170 7.12 -6.96 6.20
C ILE A 170 6.51 -5.97 5.19
N ASP A 171 7.36 -5.23 4.50
CA ASP A 171 7.04 -4.47 3.30
C ASP A 171 6.91 -5.42 2.11
N ARG A 172 5.71 -5.98 1.94
CA ARG A 172 5.42 -6.94 0.88
C ARG A 172 5.59 -6.35 -0.52
N THR A 173 5.60 -5.03 -0.67
CA THR A 173 5.78 -4.36 -1.96
C THR A 173 7.19 -4.53 -2.53
N LYS A 174 8.17 -4.83 -1.67
CA LYS A 174 9.56 -5.09 -2.06
C LYS A 174 9.79 -6.50 -2.61
N LEU A 175 8.86 -7.42 -2.37
CA LEU A 175 8.97 -8.80 -2.85
C LEU A 175 8.87 -8.91 -4.36
N SER A 176 8.01 -8.12 -5.02
CA SER A 176 7.82 -8.16 -6.47
C SER A 176 8.71 -7.18 -7.24
N LYS A 177 9.02 -6.03 -6.63
CA LYS A 177 9.78 -4.95 -7.31
C LYS A 177 11.28 -5.21 -7.35
N ALA A 178 11.86 -5.47 -6.19
CA ALA A 178 13.30 -5.64 -6.02
C ALA A 178 13.70 -7.10 -5.74
N LEU A 179 12.72 -8.01 -5.64
CA LEU A 179 12.93 -9.42 -5.27
C LEU A 179 13.79 -9.54 -4.00
N ILE A 180 13.51 -8.75 -2.96
CA ILE A 180 14.30 -8.79 -1.73
C ILE A 180 13.96 -10.07 -0.95
N ALA A 181 14.91 -11.00 -0.93
CA ALA A 181 14.80 -12.30 -0.27
C ALA A 181 15.23 -12.31 1.21
N ASP A 182 15.87 -11.23 1.67
CA ASP A 182 16.32 -11.09 3.06
C ASP A 182 15.23 -10.37 3.88
N PRO A 183 14.56 -11.07 4.80
CA PRO A 183 13.47 -10.49 5.58
C PRO A 183 13.93 -9.30 6.42
N ALA A 184 15.17 -9.29 6.92
CA ALA A 184 15.69 -8.20 7.75
C ALA A 184 15.70 -6.84 7.04
N LYS A 185 15.77 -6.83 5.70
CA LYS A 185 15.77 -5.59 4.88
C LYS A 185 14.38 -5.05 4.55
N ILE A 186 13.34 -5.79 4.92
CA ILE A 186 11.95 -5.47 4.59
C ILE A 186 11.04 -5.49 5.81
N LEU A 187 11.54 -5.70 7.02
CA LEU A 187 10.77 -5.51 8.25
C LEU A 187 10.32 -4.05 8.38
N TRP A 188 9.06 -3.84 8.72
CA TRP A 188 8.54 -2.51 9.04
C TRP A 188 8.96 -2.02 10.42
N ARG A 189 9.04 -2.95 11.36
CA ARG A 189 9.49 -2.74 12.73
C ARG A 189 10.35 -3.93 13.15
N PRO A 190 11.43 -3.71 13.91
CA PRO A 190 12.16 -4.82 14.54
C PRO A 190 11.24 -5.53 15.55
N ARG A 191 11.53 -6.80 15.87
CA ARG A 191 10.67 -7.60 16.76
C ARG A 191 10.56 -6.98 18.16
N GLU A 192 11.64 -6.38 18.63
CA GLU A 192 11.76 -5.70 19.92
C GLU A 192 10.75 -4.56 20.05
N TRP A 193 10.46 -3.84 18.96
CA TRP A 193 9.49 -2.74 18.98
C TRP A 193 8.09 -3.22 19.37
N PHE A 194 7.66 -4.42 18.94
CA PHE A 194 6.35 -4.95 19.30
C PHE A 194 6.27 -5.21 20.80
N THR A 195 7.29 -5.84 21.37
CA THR A 195 7.39 -6.07 22.82
C THR A 195 7.40 -4.75 23.59
N GLU A 196 8.20 -3.77 23.17
CA GLU A 196 8.26 -2.44 23.79
C GLU A 196 6.93 -1.68 23.69
N ALA A 197 6.19 -1.89 22.60
CA ALA A 197 4.84 -1.37 22.40
C ALA A 197 3.75 -2.22 23.09
N GLY A 198 4.11 -3.25 23.88
CA GLY A 198 3.15 -4.12 24.58
C GLY A 198 2.24 -4.90 23.62
N ILE A 199 2.80 -5.42 22.53
CA ILE A 199 2.10 -6.21 21.51
C ILE A 199 2.68 -7.63 21.51
N ASP A 200 1.81 -8.61 21.76
CA ASP A 200 2.18 -10.02 21.72
C ASP A 200 2.05 -10.58 20.30
N ILE A 201 2.98 -11.47 19.96
CA ILE A 201 3.04 -12.15 18.67
C ILE A 201 2.90 -13.65 18.90
N VAL A 202 1.89 -14.25 18.26
CA VAL A 202 1.65 -15.70 18.23
C VAL A 202 1.88 -16.19 16.80
N ASN A 203 2.94 -16.97 16.61
CA ASN A 203 3.26 -17.58 15.32
C ASN A 203 2.47 -18.89 15.17
N ASP A 204 1.22 -18.79 14.72
CA ASP A 204 0.29 -19.91 14.59
C ASP A 204 -0.76 -19.61 13.52
N GLU A 205 -1.43 -20.65 13.02
CA GLU A 205 -2.52 -20.53 12.05
C GLU A 205 -3.87 -20.55 12.76
N VAL A 206 -4.70 -19.55 12.49
CA VAL A 206 -6.10 -19.55 12.95
C VAL A 206 -6.92 -20.51 12.10
N THR A 207 -7.65 -21.40 12.76
CA THR A 207 -8.47 -22.44 12.11
C THR A 207 -9.96 -22.18 12.22
N SER A 208 -10.41 -21.45 13.25
CA SER A 208 -11.80 -21.03 13.41
C SER A 208 -11.94 -19.88 14.41
N VAL A 209 -13.09 -19.22 14.38
CA VAL A 209 -13.47 -18.16 15.34
C VAL A 209 -14.79 -18.53 15.98
N ASP A 210 -14.87 -18.46 17.31
CA ASP A 210 -16.12 -18.50 18.04
C ASP A 210 -16.55 -17.05 18.35
N PHE A 211 -17.50 -16.55 17.57
CA PHE A 211 -18.01 -15.17 17.73
C PHE A 211 -18.90 -15.00 18.97
N ALA A 212 -19.65 -16.05 19.35
CA ALA A 212 -20.51 -16.01 20.52
C ALA A 212 -19.70 -16.08 21.82
N GLY A 213 -18.73 -17.00 21.88
CA GLY A 213 -17.78 -17.12 22.99
C GLY A 213 -16.61 -16.13 22.95
N LYS A 214 -16.55 -15.24 21.94
CA LYS A 214 -15.50 -14.25 21.70
C LYS A 214 -14.07 -14.82 21.83
N SER A 215 -13.77 -15.87 21.06
CA SER A 215 -12.43 -16.49 21.03
C SER A 215 -11.99 -16.95 19.64
N VAL A 216 -10.67 -17.10 19.47
CA VAL A 216 -10.03 -17.58 18.25
C VAL A 216 -9.32 -18.90 18.55
N LYS A 217 -9.51 -19.92 17.70
CA LYS A 217 -8.80 -21.21 17.80
C LYS A 217 -7.69 -21.29 16.79
N THR A 218 -6.57 -21.86 17.20
CA THR A 218 -5.39 -22.02 16.35
C THR A 218 -5.07 -23.50 16.06
N ALA A 219 -4.19 -23.75 15.08
CA ALA A 219 -3.79 -25.09 14.67
C ALA A 219 -3.04 -25.85 15.77
N SER A 220 -2.32 -25.15 16.66
CA SER A 220 -1.72 -25.77 17.85
C SER A 220 -2.72 -26.23 18.92
N GLY A 221 -4.01 -25.90 18.76
CA GLY A 221 -5.06 -26.17 19.75
C GLY A 221 -5.26 -25.06 20.78
N SER A 222 -4.53 -23.95 20.67
CA SER A 222 -4.71 -22.80 21.56
C SER A 222 -6.06 -22.12 21.32
N THR A 223 -6.67 -21.61 22.40
CA THR A 223 -7.87 -20.79 22.35
C THR A 223 -7.57 -19.43 22.96
N ILE A 224 -7.69 -18.36 22.16
CA ILE A 224 -7.30 -17.00 22.52
C ILE A 224 -8.56 -16.13 22.62
N PRO A 225 -8.94 -15.64 23.81
CA PRO A 225 -10.11 -14.79 23.99
C PRO A 225 -9.87 -13.35 23.53
N TYR A 226 -10.93 -12.67 23.08
CA TYR A 226 -10.86 -11.27 22.68
C TYR A 226 -12.04 -10.44 23.22
N SER A 227 -11.83 -9.14 23.33
CA SER A 227 -12.90 -8.15 23.46
C SER A 227 -13.23 -7.52 22.11
N ASN A 228 -12.20 -7.32 21.28
CA ASN A 228 -12.30 -6.86 19.90
C ASN A 228 -11.44 -7.78 19.01
N LEU A 229 -11.97 -8.13 17.84
CA LEU A 229 -11.32 -8.98 16.85
C LEU A 229 -11.13 -8.23 15.53
N VAL A 230 -9.92 -8.24 14.99
CA VAL A 230 -9.61 -7.68 13.67
C VAL A 230 -9.17 -8.81 12.74
N LEU A 231 -9.99 -9.12 11.76
CA LEU A 231 -9.71 -10.10 10.71
C LEU A 231 -8.91 -9.41 9.59
N ALA A 232 -7.66 -9.83 9.39
CA ALA A 232 -6.69 -9.13 8.53
C ALA A 232 -5.80 -10.11 7.73
N THR A 233 -6.35 -11.27 7.34
CA THR A 233 -5.58 -12.38 6.72
C THR A 233 -5.16 -12.12 5.26
N GLY A 234 -5.64 -11.05 4.64
CA GLY A 234 -5.25 -10.62 3.29
C GLY A 234 -5.64 -11.62 2.19
N GLY A 235 -4.89 -11.63 1.08
CA GLY A 235 -5.12 -12.52 -0.06
C GLY A 235 -4.16 -13.70 -0.16
N LEU A 236 -4.65 -14.80 -0.74
CA LEU A 236 -3.86 -15.95 -1.20
C LEU A 236 -3.74 -15.92 -2.74
N PRO A 237 -2.56 -16.13 -3.32
CA PRO A 237 -2.39 -16.30 -4.76
C PRO A 237 -3.26 -17.42 -5.31
N ARG A 238 -3.86 -17.20 -6.47
CA ARG A 238 -4.53 -18.26 -7.24
C ARG A 238 -3.49 -19.10 -7.97
N THR A 239 -3.79 -20.38 -8.11
CA THR A 239 -3.06 -21.31 -9.00
C THR A 239 -3.91 -21.62 -10.23
N LEU A 240 -3.30 -22.23 -11.24
CA LEU A 240 -4.00 -22.63 -12.46
C LEU A 240 -4.54 -24.07 -12.31
N PRO A 241 -5.85 -24.30 -12.51
CA PRO A 241 -6.43 -25.64 -12.47
C PRO A 241 -6.24 -26.38 -13.80
N LEU A 242 -5.02 -26.34 -14.36
CA LEU A 242 -4.67 -26.89 -15.67
C LEU A 242 -3.61 -27.99 -15.52
N PRO A 243 -3.51 -28.95 -16.47
CA PRO A 243 -2.48 -29.99 -16.44
C PRO A 243 -1.07 -29.40 -16.37
N GLY A 244 -0.20 -30.02 -15.58
CA GLY A 244 1.15 -29.56 -15.27
C GLY A 244 1.22 -28.46 -14.20
N PHE A 245 0.14 -27.71 -13.97
CA PHE A 245 0.10 -26.62 -12.97
C PHE A 245 -0.62 -27.00 -11.68
N ARG A 246 -1.62 -27.89 -11.75
CA ARG A 246 -2.43 -28.28 -10.59
C ARG A 246 -1.64 -29.21 -9.67
N ASN A 247 -2.00 -29.22 -8.37
CA ASN A 247 -1.53 -30.18 -7.37
C ASN A 247 0.00 -30.39 -7.30
N ASN A 248 0.81 -29.39 -7.66
CA ASN A 248 2.26 -29.50 -7.74
C ASN A 248 2.72 -30.67 -8.62
N GLU A 249 2.01 -30.95 -9.72
CA GLU A 249 2.38 -31.98 -10.71
C GLU A 249 3.80 -31.76 -11.25
N LEU A 250 4.24 -30.50 -11.37
CA LEU A 250 5.60 -30.11 -11.75
C LEU A 250 6.16 -29.07 -10.77
N GLY A 251 7.45 -29.20 -10.45
CA GLY A 251 8.25 -28.21 -9.74
C GLY A 251 8.70 -27.05 -10.63
N ASN A 252 9.41 -26.07 -10.04
CA ASN A 252 9.80 -24.79 -10.68
C ASN A 252 8.61 -23.95 -11.17
N ILE A 253 7.44 -24.12 -10.57
CA ILE A 253 6.26 -23.29 -10.79
C ILE A 253 5.96 -22.58 -9.48
N PHE A 254 6.05 -21.25 -9.49
CA PHE A 254 6.00 -20.42 -8.29
C PHE A 254 4.79 -19.49 -8.31
N THR A 255 4.26 -19.19 -7.14
CA THR A 255 3.48 -17.97 -6.91
C THR A 255 4.36 -16.96 -6.19
N LEU A 256 3.85 -15.76 -5.92
CA LEU A 256 4.57 -14.77 -5.12
C LEU A 256 3.65 -14.16 -4.06
N ARG A 257 3.92 -14.46 -2.79
CA ARG A 257 3.29 -13.81 -1.63
C ARG A 257 4.25 -13.66 -0.46
N TYR A 258 5.06 -14.67 -0.18
CA TYR A 258 5.92 -14.76 1.01
C TYR A 258 7.40 -14.56 0.65
N VAL A 259 8.24 -14.33 1.66
CA VAL A 259 9.69 -14.22 1.49
C VAL A 259 10.28 -15.52 0.92
N SER A 260 9.77 -16.66 1.38
CA SER A 260 10.15 -17.99 0.88
C SER A 260 9.90 -18.15 -0.63
N ASP A 261 8.86 -17.50 -1.16
CA ASP A 261 8.57 -17.56 -2.60
C ASP A 261 9.66 -16.81 -3.40
N VAL A 262 10.08 -15.63 -2.93
CA VAL A 262 11.19 -14.88 -3.54
C VAL A 262 12.48 -15.71 -3.48
N GLN A 263 12.78 -16.30 -2.33
CA GLN A 263 13.96 -17.16 -2.15
C GLN A 263 13.94 -18.34 -3.13
N ALA A 264 12.80 -19.00 -3.28
CA ALA A 264 12.64 -20.13 -4.20
C ALA A 264 12.76 -19.70 -5.67
N ILE A 265 12.14 -18.57 -6.05
CA ILE A 265 12.26 -18.01 -7.41
C ILE A 265 13.72 -17.67 -7.73
N LEU A 266 14.41 -16.98 -6.83
CA LEU A 266 15.81 -16.60 -7.05
C LEU A 266 16.75 -17.80 -7.08
N ALA A 267 16.52 -18.81 -6.23
CA ALA A 267 17.30 -20.04 -6.26
C ALA A 267 17.11 -20.82 -7.57
N ALA A 268 15.89 -20.90 -8.09
CA ALA A 268 15.60 -21.54 -9.37
C ALA A 268 16.14 -20.75 -10.58
N ALA A 269 16.23 -19.43 -10.44
CA ALA A 269 16.77 -18.54 -11.45
C ALA A 269 18.31 -18.43 -11.42
N ASP A 270 18.98 -18.97 -10.41
CA ASP A 270 20.42 -18.82 -10.22
C ASP A 270 21.26 -19.54 -11.32
N GLY A 271 22.48 -19.06 -11.52
CA GLY A 271 23.44 -19.59 -12.47
C GLY A 271 23.28 -19.05 -13.90
N SER A 272 23.13 -19.94 -14.88
CA SER A 272 23.05 -19.57 -16.29
C SER A 272 21.72 -18.89 -16.65
N LYS A 273 21.72 -18.13 -17.75
CA LYS A 273 20.52 -17.53 -18.34
C LYS A 273 19.39 -18.55 -18.49
N LYS A 274 18.23 -18.26 -17.89
CA LYS A 274 17.01 -19.08 -17.90
C LYS A 274 15.96 -18.52 -18.86
N ASN A 275 15.13 -19.40 -19.38
CA ASN A 275 13.85 -19.09 -20.01
C ASN A 275 12.77 -19.07 -18.93
N ILE A 276 12.18 -17.91 -18.69
CA ILE A 276 11.21 -17.69 -17.63
C ILE A 276 9.89 -17.29 -18.25
N VAL A 277 8.84 -18.05 -17.94
CA VAL A 277 7.47 -17.70 -18.34
C VAL A 277 6.72 -17.13 -17.14
N VAL A 278 6.17 -15.93 -17.27
CA VAL A 278 5.29 -15.35 -16.27
C VAL A 278 3.86 -15.38 -16.80
N ILE A 279 2.95 -16.04 -16.08
CA ILE A 279 1.55 -16.13 -16.49
C ILE A 279 0.74 -15.09 -15.70
N GLY A 280 0.24 -14.08 -16.41
CA GLY A 280 -0.51 -12.95 -15.87
C GLY A 280 0.17 -11.61 -16.19
N SER A 281 -0.54 -10.75 -16.93
CA SER A 281 -0.07 -9.42 -17.35
C SER A 281 -0.60 -8.29 -16.44
N SER A 282 -0.73 -8.57 -15.14
CA SER A 282 -1.10 -7.58 -14.11
C SER A 282 0.13 -7.13 -13.29
N PHE A 283 -0.06 -6.32 -12.25
CA PHE A 283 1.01 -5.69 -11.46
C PHE A 283 2.11 -6.66 -11.01
N ILE A 284 1.75 -7.75 -10.32
CA ILE A 284 2.74 -8.70 -9.78
C ILE A 284 3.52 -9.36 -10.92
N GLY A 285 2.83 -9.87 -11.94
CA GLY A 285 3.48 -10.53 -13.07
C GLY A 285 4.41 -9.59 -13.84
N MET A 286 3.99 -8.34 -14.03
CA MET A 286 4.82 -7.32 -14.68
C MET A 286 6.02 -6.90 -13.84
N GLU A 287 5.86 -6.69 -12.53
CA GLU A 287 6.96 -6.33 -11.64
C GLU A 287 8.01 -7.45 -11.57
N VAL A 288 7.58 -8.70 -11.38
CA VAL A 288 8.47 -9.86 -11.33
C VAL A 288 9.15 -10.09 -12.68
N GLY A 289 8.39 -10.03 -13.78
CA GLY A 289 8.94 -10.19 -15.12
C GLY A 289 10.02 -9.14 -15.43
N ASN A 290 9.77 -7.88 -15.08
CA ASN A 290 10.75 -6.80 -15.22
C ASN A 290 11.99 -7.02 -14.33
N ALA A 291 11.81 -7.44 -13.08
CA ALA A 291 12.92 -7.69 -12.16
C ALA A 291 13.82 -8.86 -12.59
N LEU A 292 13.23 -9.93 -13.13
CA LEU A 292 13.97 -11.10 -13.65
C LEU A 292 14.64 -10.80 -14.99
N ALA A 293 14.01 -10.02 -15.88
CA ALA A 293 14.65 -9.57 -17.11
C ALA A 293 15.88 -8.69 -16.82
N GLY A 294 15.81 -7.82 -15.81
CA GLY A 294 16.96 -7.04 -15.31
C GLY A 294 18.11 -7.87 -14.72
N LYS A 295 17.92 -9.19 -14.54
CA LYS A 295 18.96 -10.17 -14.14
C LYS A 295 19.46 -11.00 -15.33
N ASP A 296 19.25 -10.52 -16.56
CA ASP A 296 19.66 -11.15 -17.84
C ASP A 296 18.98 -12.51 -18.12
N HIS A 297 17.80 -12.77 -17.58
CA HIS A 297 16.98 -13.90 -17.98
C HIS A 297 16.14 -13.59 -19.23
N ALA A 298 15.83 -14.62 -20.03
CA ALA A 298 14.89 -14.50 -21.13
C ALA A 298 13.46 -14.63 -20.57
N VAL A 299 12.75 -13.49 -20.43
CA VAL A 299 11.42 -13.47 -19.79
C VAL A 299 10.32 -13.28 -20.82
N THR A 300 9.29 -14.13 -20.78
CA THR A 300 8.04 -13.96 -21.54
C THR A 300 6.85 -13.83 -20.59
N ILE A 301 6.10 -12.73 -20.68
CA ILE A 301 4.84 -12.53 -19.96
C ILE A 301 3.68 -12.95 -20.85
N VAL A 302 2.83 -13.86 -20.36
CA VAL A 302 1.62 -14.34 -21.04
C VAL A 302 0.39 -13.69 -20.40
N GLY A 303 -0.51 -13.13 -21.21
CA GLY A 303 -1.74 -12.49 -20.75
C GLY A 303 -2.93 -12.82 -21.65
N MET A 304 -4.13 -12.89 -21.07
CA MET A 304 -5.36 -13.13 -21.82
C MET A 304 -5.93 -11.86 -22.45
N GLU A 305 -5.63 -10.72 -21.83
CA GLU A 305 -6.00 -9.39 -22.28
C GLU A 305 -5.17 -8.98 -23.51
N SER A 306 -5.68 -7.98 -24.25
CA SER A 306 -5.02 -7.45 -25.44
C SER A 306 -3.85 -6.51 -25.11
N ALA A 307 -3.89 -5.92 -23.91
CA ALA A 307 -2.84 -5.12 -23.32
C ALA A 307 -2.65 -5.49 -21.83
N PRO A 308 -1.47 -5.29 -21.22
CA PRO A 308 -1.29 -5.50 -19.80
C PRO A 308 -2.20 -4.59 -18.96
N MET A 309 -2.71 -5.09 -17.83
CA MET A 309 -3.58 -4.36 -16.91
C MET A 309 -4.83 -3.72 -17.55
N GLU A 310 -5.28 -4.20 -18.72
CA GLU A 310 -6.37 -3.59 -19.49
C GLU A 310 -7.64 -3.34 -18.66
N ARG A 311 -8.02 -4.28 -17.79
CA ARG A 311 -9.20 -4.15 -16.92
C ARG A 311 -9.11 -3.01 -15.90
N VAL A 312 -7.89 -2.64 -15.47
CA VAL A 312 -7.65 -1.65 -14.43
C VAL A 312 -7.30 -0.29 -15.01
N LEU A 313 -6.41 -0.28 -16.01
CA LEU A 313 -5.80 0.92 -16.59
C LEU A 313 -6.24 1.22 -18.03
N GLY A 314 -7.01 0.32 -18.67
CA GLY A 314 -7.34 0.44 -20.08
C GLY A 314 -6.17 0.11 -21.01
N ALA A 315 -6.50 -0.20 -22.27
CA ALA A 315 -5.53 -0.68 -23.24
C ALA A 315 -4.42 0.33 -23.56
N GLN A 316 -4.74 1.63 -23.65
CA GLN A 316 -3.76 2.67 -24.00
C GLN A 316 -2.62 2.77 -22.99
N VAL A 317 -2.94 2.81 -21.69
CA VAL A 317 -1.93 2.84 -20.62
C VAL A 317 -1.21 1.49 -20.55
N GLY A 318 -1.96 0.39 -20.65
CA GLY A 318 -1.40 -0.97 -20.70
C GLY A 318 -0.32 -1.14 -21.76
N SER A 319 -0.59 -0.72 -22.99
CA SER A 319 0.38 -0.77 -24.10
C SER A 319 1.61 0.11 -23.85
N ALA A 320 1.45 1.29 -23.24
CA ALA A 320 2.59 2.12 -22.87
C ALA A 320 3.51 1.42 -21.85
N LEU A 321 2.90 0.75 -20.86
CA LEU A 321 3.65 -0.05 -19.89
C LEU A 321 4.32 -1.27 -20.54
N GLN A 322 3.64 -1.93 -21.47
CA GLN A 322 4.21 -3.02 -22.27
C GLN A 322 5.48 -2.57 -22.98
N THR A 323 5.41 -1.48 -23.75
CA THR A 323 6.56 -0.94 -24.48
C THR A 323 7.73 -0.61 -23.56
N ASN A 324 7.47 -0.10 -22.35
CA ASN A 324 8.52 0.17 -21.38
C ASN A 324 9.21 -1.10 -20.87
N LEU A 325 8.46 -2.18 -20.64
CA LEU A 325 9.05 -3.47 -20.24
C LEU A 325 9.77 -4.18 -21.39
N GLU A 326 9.29 -4.04 -22.62
CA GLU A 326 9.96 -4.58 -23.81
C GLU A 326 11.35 -3.94 -24.00
N LYS A 327 11.49 -2.64 -23.74
CA LYS A 327 12.80 -1.96 -23.70
C LYS A 327 13.75 -2.55 -22.66
N ASN A 328 13.22 -3.16 -21.60
CA ASN A 328 13.99 -3.82 -20.54
C ASN A 328 14.23 -5.33 -20.81
N GLY A 329 13.91 -5.81 -22.01
CA GLY A 329 14.17 -7.20 -22.43
C GLY A 329 13.04 -8.20 -22.13
N VAL A 330 11.86 -7.73 -21.69
CA VAL A 330 10.69 -8.59 -21.50
C VAL A 330 9.98 -8.82 -22.84
N SER A 331 9.64 -10.07 -23.15
CA SER A 331 8.76 -10.41 -24.27
C SER A 331 7.32 -10.60 -23.82
N PHE A 332 6.34 -10.38 -24.70
CA PHE A 332 4.92 -10.55 -24.38
C PHE A 332 4.22 -11.53 -25.33
N LYS A 333 3.29 -12.31 -24.78
CA LYS A 333 2.30 -13.12 -25.50
C LYS A 333 0.92 -12.78 -24.95
N LEU A 334 0.29 -11.78 -25.55
CA LEU A 334 -1.03 -11.26 -25.17
C LEU A 334 -2.14 -11.87 -26.02
N SER A 335 -3.39 -11.66 -25.62
CA SER A 335 -4.56 -12.35 -26.19
C SER A 335 -4.38 -13.88 -26.22
N ALA A 336 -3.64 -14.41 -25.26
CA ALA A 336 -3.17 -15.79 -25.25
C ALA A 336 -3.68 -16.54 -24.01
N GLY A 337 -4.26 -17.71 -24.24
CA GLY A 337 -4.68 -18.62 -23.18
C GLY A 337 -3.64 -19.72 -22.97
N VAL A 338 -3.27 -19.98 -21.72
CA VAL A 338 -2.47 -21.15 -21.35
C VAL A 338 -3.34 -22.41 -21.41
N GLU A 339 -2.80 -23.50 -21.97
CA GLU A 339 -3.44 -24.80 -22.04
C GLU A 339 -2.91 -25.76 -20.96
N LYS A 340 -1.58 -25.94 -20.90
CA LYS A 340 -0.90 -26.87 -19.98
C LYS A 340 0.59 -26.54 -19.82
N ALA A 341 1.23 -27.14 -18.84
CA ALA A 341 2.68 -27.24 -18.74
C ALA A 341 3.14 -28.69 -18.96
N THR A 342 4.34 -28.87 -19.49
CA THR A 342 4.99 -30.18 -19.64
C THR A 342 6.34 -30.20 -18.95
N SER A 343 6.78 -31.39 -18.58
CA SER A 343 8.04 -31.62 -17.88
C SER A 343 9.27 -31.28 -18.73
N SER A 344 10.39 -31.01 -18.07
CA SER A 344 11.70 -30.89 -18.71
C SER A 344 12.24 -32.26 -19.13
N ASP A 345 12.94 -32.31 -20.27
CA ASP A 345 13.65 -33.49 -20.74
C ASP A 345 14.81 -33.88 -19.81
N SER A 346 15.44 -32.89 -19.16
CA SER A 346 16.56 -33.12 -18.23
C SER A 346 16.10 -33.46 -16.80
N ASN A 347 14.88 -33.08 -16.43
CA ASN A 347 14.27 -33.40 -15.15
C ASN A 347 12.73 -33.50 -15.28
N PRO A 348 12.18 -34.73 -15.36
CA PRO A 348 10.75 -34.95 -15.52
C PRO A 348 9.86 -34.38 -14.41
N SER A 349 10.45 -34.06 -13.24
CA SER A 349 9.72 -33.53 -12.08
C SER A 349 9.58 -32.00 -12.10
N THR A 350 10.22 -31.29 -13.04
CA THR A 350 10.15 -29.83 -13.15
C THR A 350 9.58 -29.40 -14.49
N VAL A 351 9.04 -28.18 -14.57
CA VAL A 351 8.60 -27.60 -15.84
C VAL A 351 9.73 -27.54 -16.88
N GLY A 352 9.38 -27.80 -18.14
CA GLY A 352 10.25 -27.61 -19.31
C GLY A 352 9.63 -26.74 -20.39
N ALA A 353 8.29 -26.70 -20.48
CA ALA A 353 7.58 -25.83 -21.42
C ALA A 353 6.16 -25.47 -20.96
N VAL A 354 5.68 -24.32 -21.41
CA VAL A 354 4.30 -23.87 -21.31
C VAL A 354 3.65 -23.89 -22.70
N HIS A 355 2.51 -24.56 -22.82
CA HIS A 355 1.76 -24.70 -24.06
C HIS A 355 0.59 -23.72 -24.05
N LEU A 356 0.46 -22.93 -25.11
CA LEU A 356 -0.65 -22.02 -25.32
C LEU A 356 -1.72 -22.68 -26.20
N LYS A 357 -2.96 -22.23 -26.06
CA LYS A 357 -4.11 -22.78 -26.79
C LYS A 357 -4.06 -22.60 -28.31
N ASP A 358 -3.20 -21.70 -28.81
CA ASP A 358 -2.98 -21.47 -30.24
C ASP A 358 -1.92 -22.42 -30.84
N GLY A 359 -1.37 -23.34 -30.04
CA GLY A 359 -0.32 -24.28 -30.44
C GLY A 359 1.10 -23.75 -30.21
N THR A 360 1.28 -22.51 -29.77
CA THR A 360 2.60 -21.97 -29.39
C THR A 360 3.16 -22.72 -28.18
N VAL A 361 4.43 -23.11 -28.25
CA VAL A 361 5.16 -23.72 -27.13
C VAL A 361 6.27 -22.78 -26.68
N LEU A 362 6.27 -22.42 -25.40
CA LEU A 362 7.27 -21.57 -24.77
C LEU A 362 8.19 -22.44 -23.89
N PRO A 363 9.50 -22.54 -24.19
CA PRO A 363 10.46 -23.15 -23.27
C PRO A 363 10.44 -22.44 -21.92
N ALA A 364 10.50 -23.20 -20.83
CA ALA A 364 10.43 -22.67 -19.48
C ALA A 364 11.30 -23.50 -18.53
N ASP A 365 12.36 -22.89 -17.99
CA ASP A 365 13.15 -23.44 -16.88
C ASP A 365 12.45 -23.21 -15.53
N LEU A 366 11.66 -22.13 -15.46
CA LEU A 366 10.75 -21.84 -14.35
C LEU A 366 9.56 -20.99 -14.80
N VAL A 367 8.46 -21.08 -14.05
CA VAL A 367 7.22 -20.33 -14.27
C VAL A 367 6.83 -19.54 -13.03
N VAL A 368 6.38 -18.29 -13.20
CA VAL A 368 5.75 -17.50 -12.12
C VAL A 368 4.29 -17.23 -12.45
N LEU A 369 3.40 -17.55 -11.51
CA LEU A 369 1.96 -17.36 -11.62
C LEU A 369 1.54 -16.03 -10.95
N GLY A 370 1.11 -15.09 -11.78
CA GLY A 370 0.50 -13.81 -11.41
C GLY A 370 -0.98 -13.73 -11.78
N VAL A 371 -1.74 -14.79 -11.55
CA VAL A 371 -3.12 -15.00 -12.07
C VAL A 371 -4.22 -14.52 -11.11
N GLY A 372 -3.91 -13.51 -10.30
CA GLY A 372 -4.81 -12.93 -9.31
C GLY A 372 -4.76 -13.63 -7.94
N VAL A 373 -5.53 -13.08 -7.00
CA VAL A 373 -5.64 -13.57 -5.63
C VAL A 373 -7.09 -13.90 -5.26
N ARG A 374 -7.28 -14.53 -4.11
CA ARG A 374 -8.58 -14.68 -3.44
C ARG A 374 -8.45 -14.29 -1.97
N PRO A 375 -9.52 -13.81 -1.31
CA PRO A 375 -9.55 -13.61 0.14
C PRO A 375 -9.10 -14.88 0.91
N ALA A 376 -8.26 -14.68 1.93
CA ALA A 376 -7.75 -15.74 2.81
C ALA A 376 -8.74 -16.00 3.98
N THR A 377 -9.96 -16.40 3.65
CA THR A 377 -11.11 -16.48 4.59
C THR A 377 -11.58 -17.92 4.85
N ASP A 378 -10.79 -18.92 4.46
CA ASP A 378 -11.21 -20.33 4.52
C ASP A 378 -11.59 -20.78 5.94
N TYR A 379 -10.91 -20.28 6.97
CA TYR A 379 -11.19 -20.55 8.40
C TYR A 379 -12.55 -20.01 8.89
N LEU A 380 -13.24 -19.22 8.08
CA LEU A 380 -14.58 -18.67 8.39
C LEU A 380 -15.69 -19.34 7.57
N ARG A 381 -15.35 -20.14 6.55
CA ARG A 381 -16.30 -20.60 5.52
C ARG A 381 -17.51 -21.32 6.11
N ASP A 382 -17.30 -22.13 7.13
CA ASP A 382 -18.34 -22.96 7.75
C ASP A 382 -18.93 -22.31 9.02
N ASN A 383 -18.64 -21.03 9.26
CA ASN A 383 -19.15 -20.31 10.43
C ASN A 383 -20.55 -19.73 10.16
N SER A 384 -21.55 -20.20 10.91
CA SER A 384 -22.96 -19.78 10.75
C SER A 384 -23.25 -18.32 11.12
N ALA A 385 -22.36 -17.64 11.84
CA ALA A 385 -22.57 -16.26 12.28
C ALA A 385 -22.20 -15.22 11.21
N ILE A 386 -21.55 -15.64 10.13
CA ILE A 386 -21.13 -14.77 9.03
C ILE A 386 -21.56 -15.36 7.69
N THR A 387 -21.64 -14.51 6.66
CA THR A 387 -21.82 -14.95 5.29
C THR A 387 -20.70 -14.35 4.45
N LEU A 388 -19.88 -15.20 3.85
CA LEU A 388 -18.88 -14.75 2.89
C LEU A 388 -19.57 -14.36 1.57
N LEU A 389 -19.12 -13.27 0.96
CA LEU A 389 -19.56 -12.86 -0.37
C LEU A 389 -19.11 -13.87 -1.43
N LYS A 390 -19.64 -13.76 -2.65
CA LYS A 390 -19.38 -14.71 -3.75
C LYS A 390 -17.88 -14.90 -4.06
N ASP A 391 -17.07 -13.87 -3.86
CA ASP A 391 -15.63 -13.93 -4.08
C ASP A 391 -14.83 -14.41 -2.86
N GLY A 392 -15.51 -14.72 -1.75
CA GLY A 392 -14.94 -15.16 -0.48
C GLY A 392 -14.64 -14.03 0.51
N SER A 393 -14.94 -12.77 0.20
CA SER A 393 -14.68 -11.64 1.10
C SER A 393 -15.77 -11.47 2.18
N LEU A 394 -15.47 -10.65 3.18
CA LEU A 394 -16.41 -10.20 4.21
C LEU A 394 -16.94 -8.81 3.88
N GLU A 395 -18.25 -8.63 4.00
CA GLU A 395 -18.86 -7.30 3.98
C GLU A 395 -18.59 -6.56 5.29
N THR A 396 -18.40 -5.24 5.18
CA THR A 396 -18.16 -4.35 6.32
C THR A 396 -18.88 -3.02 6.14
N ASP A 397 -19.10 -2.31 7.25
CA ASP A 397 -19.60 -0.94 7.23
C ASP A 397 -18.50 0.12 6.95
N VAL A 398 -18.86 1.40 7.04
CA VAL A 398 -17.93 2.54 6.83
C VAL A 398 -16.80 2.62 7.88
N HIS A 399 -16.90 1.87 8.97
CA HIS A 399 -15.90 1.76 10.03
C HIS A 399 -15.17 0.41 10.01
N PHE A 400 -15.40 -0.38 8.96
CA PHE A 400 -14.86 -1.73 8.77
C PHE A 400 -15.37 -2.77 9.77
N ALA A 401 -16.46 -2.47 10.48
CA ALA A 401 -17.11 -3.42 11.38
C ALA A 401 -17.89 -4.45 10.55
N VAL A 402 -17.88 -5.70 10.99
CA VAL A 402 -18.63 -6.80 10.36
C VAL A 402 -20.09 -6.71 10.87
N PRO A 403 -21.09 -6.53 9.97
CA PRO A 403 -22.48 -6.37 10.38
C PRO A 403 -22.97 -7.54 11.24
N GLY A 404 -23.72 -7.23 12.30
CA GLY A 404 -24.29 -8.22 13.20
C GLY A 404 -23.33 -8.78 14.27
N LEU A 405 -22.05 -8.41 14.25
CA LEU A 405 -21.06 -8.87 15.21
C LEU A 405 -20.46 -7.71 16.02
N ASP A 406 -20.65 -7.74 17.33
CA ASP A 406 -20.10 -6.73 18.25
C ASP A 406 -18.58 -6.88 18.42
N GLY A 407 -17.85 -5.78 18.20
CA GLY A 407 -16.40 -5.73 18.35
C GLY A 407 -15.61 -6.51 17.30
N VAL A 408 -16.21 -6.88 16.17
CA VAL A 408 -15.54 -7.62 15.08
C VAL A 408 -15.37 -6.73 13.86
N PHE A 409 -14.14 -6.67 13.34
CA PHE A 409 -13.77 -5.86 12.19
C PHE A 409 -13.08 -6.73 11.13
N ALA A 410 -13.16 -6.34 9.85
CA ALA A 410 -12.39 -6.96 8.77
C ALA A 410 -11.70 -5.90 7.92
N ILE A 411 -10.41 -6.08 7.63
CA ILE A 411 -9.58 -5.10 6.92
C ILE A 411 -8.67 -5.73 5.86
N GLY A 412 -8.23 -4.91 4.92
CA GLY A 412 -7.33 -5.32 3.83
C GLY A 412 -8.04 -6.16 2.77
N ASP A 413 -7.29 -7.04 2.10
CA ASP A 413 -7.77 -7.74 0.90
C ASP A 413 -9.01 -8.64 1.12
N ILE A 414 -9.36 -8.95 2.37
CA ILE A 414 -10.55 -9.75 2.73
C ILE A 414 -11.81 -8.91 2.91
N ALA A 415 -11.71 -7.58 2.96
CA ALA A 415 -12.82 -6.70 3.33
C ALA A 415 -13.42 -6.02 2.09
N THR A 416 -14.72 -6.21 1.92
CA THR A 416 -15.57 -5.46 1.01
C THR A 416 -16.29 -4.37 1.81
N TYR A 417 -16.09 -3.11 1.43
CA TYR A 417 -16.52 -1.93 2.20
C TYR A 417 -17.19 -0.89 1.28
N PRO A 418 -18.06 -0.01 1.79
CA PRO A 418 -18.67 1.05 1.01
C PRO A 418 -17.63 2.09 0.54
N TYR A 419 -17.56 2.34 -0.77
CA TYR A 419 -16.66 3.34 -1.35
C TYR A 419 -17.37 4.68 -1.59
N ASN A 420 -16.91 5.72 -0.91
CA ASN A 420 -17.48 7.07 -1.00
C ASN A 420 -16.64 8.06 -1.83
N GLY A 421 -15.61 7.57 -2.55
CA GLY A 421 -14.88 8.40 -3.50
C GLY A 421 -15.68 8.63 -4.79
N PRO A 422 -15.16 9.46 -5.72
CA PRO A 422 -15.85 9.76 -6.98
C PRO A 422 -16.25 8.50 -7.76
N GLY A 423 -17.51 8.44 -8.20
CA GLY A 423 -18.10 7.29 -8.91
C GLY A 423 -18.43 6.08 -8.03
N GLY A 424 -18.19 6.15 -6.72
CA GLY A 424 -18.50 5.09 -5.76
C GLY A 424 -19.95 5.10 -5.28
N ASP A 425 -20.48 6.27 -4.89
CA ASP A 425 -21.84 6.44 -4.34
C ASP A 425 -22.16 5.46 -3.20
N GLY A 426 -21.17 5.10 -2.38
CA GLY A 426 -21.31 4.15 -1.27
C GLY A 426 -21.40 2.68 -1.71
N LYS A 427 -21.25 2.38 -3.01
CA LYS A 427 -21.28 0.99 -3.50
C LYS A 427 -20.13 0.18 -2.90
N PRO A 428 -20.37 -1.11 -2.59
CA PRO A 428 -19.33 -1.95 -2.02
C PRO A 428 -18.18 -2.18 -3.00
N VAL A 429 -16.95 -2.07 -2.49
CA VAL A 429 -15.71 -2.36 -3.20
C VAL A 429 -14.80 -3.25 -2.36
N ARG A 430 -14.01 -4.08 -3.02
CA ARG A 430 -12.84 -4.74 -2.44
C ARG A 430 -11.58 -4.23 -3.14
N ILE A 431 -10.66 -3.66 -2.37
CA ILE A 431 -9.41 -3.11 -2.92
C ILE A 431 -8.21 -3.85 -2.33
N GLU A 432 -7.44 -4.47 -3.21
CA GLU A 432 -6.26 -5.26 -2.88
C GLU A 432 -5.02 -4.37 -2.97
N HIS A 433 -4.84 -3.47 -1.99
CA HIS A 433 -3.65 -2.62 -1.98
C HIS A 433 -3.09 -2.37 -0.58
N TRP A 434 -1.76 -2.36 -0.51
CA TRP A 434 -0.98 -2.20 0.71
C TRP A 434 -1.36 -0.93 1.49
N ASN A 435 -1.38 0.23 0.83
CA ASN A 435 -1.75 1.50 1.47
C ASN A 435 -3.19 1.49 2.00
N VAL A 436 -4.11 0.94 1.22
CA VAL A 436 -5.53 0.89 1.56
C VAL A 436 -5.73 0.03 2.81
N ALA A 437 -5.14 -1.16 2.83
CA ALA A 437 -5.17 -2.03 4.00
C ALA A 437 -4.63 -1.35 5.26
N GLN A 438 -3.50 -0.63 5.16
CA GLN A 438 -2.92 0.09 6.29
C GLN A 438 -3.85 1.21 6.82
N ASN A 439 -4.48 1.96 5.93
CA ASN A 439 -5.45 3.00 6.28
C ASN A 439 -6.74 2.42 6.88
N MET A 440 -7.19 1.26 6.42
CA MET A 440 -8.27 0.50 7.06
C MET A 440 -7.90 0.12 8.50
N GLY A 441 -6.67 -0.36 8.73
CA GLY A 441 -6.15 -0.66 10.06
C GLY A 441 -6.14 0.56 10.98
N ARG A 442 -5.63 1.70 10.51
CA ARG A 442 -5.72 2.99 11.25
C ARG A 442 -7.18 3.38 11.52
N GLY A 443 -8.08 3.06 10.60
CA GLY A 443 -9.54 3.22 10.73
C GLY A 443 -10.12 2.44 11.90
N VAL A 444 -9.87 1.14 11.93
CA VAL A 444 -10.32 0.24 12.99
C VAL A 444 -9.75 0.63 14.35
N ALA A 445 -8.50 1.08 14.42
CA ALA A 445 -7.93 1.60 15.67
C ALA A 445 -8.73 2.78 16.24
N ARG A 446 -9.14 3.73 15.39
CA ARG A 446 -10.02 4.84 15.82
C ARG A 446 -11.41 4.33 16.24
N ALA A 447 -11.98 3.39 15.50
CA ALA A 447 -13.27 2.79 15.83
C ALA A 447 -13.25 2.12 17.20
N ILE A 448 -12.25 1.28 17.48
CA ILE A 448 -12.06 0.58 18.76
C ILE A 448 -11.91 1.60 19.90
N VAL A 449 -11.04 2.61 19.75
CA VAL A 449 -10.81 3.61 20.81
C VAL A 449 -12.05 4.47 21.06
N HIS A 450 -12.78 4.85 20.01
CA HIS A 450 -14.02 5.62 20.10
C HIS A 450 -15.13 4.83 20.81
N ALA A 451 -15.30 3.56 20.44
CA ALA A 451 -16.32 2.66 20.99
C ALA A 451 -16.23 2.49 22.52
N ARG A 452 -15.05 2.74 23.11
CA ARG A 452 -14.85 2.72 24.57
C ARG A 452 -15.57 3.86 25.31
N ARG A 453 -15.95 4.92 24.60
CA ARG A 453 -16.51 6.15 25.20
C ARG A 453 -17.83 6.58 24.58
N SER A 454 -18.14 6.10 23.37
CA SER A 454 -19.31 6.53 22.63
C SER A 454 -19.74 5.46 21.63
N PRO A 455 -21.03 5.41 21.24
CA PRO A 455 -21.48 4.49 20.19
C PRO A 455 -20.70 4.68 18.90
N LEU A 456 -20.37 3.57 18.20
CA LEU A 456 -19.60 3.63 16.96
C LEU A 456 -20.26 4.50 15.89
N ALA A 457 -21.60 4.50 15.81
CA ALA A 457 -22.37 5.32 14.87
C ALA A 457 -22.17 6.84 15.02
N SER A 458 -21.61 7.33 16.14
CA SER A 458 -21.29 8.75 16.30
C SER A 458 -19.89 9.13 15.80
N LEU A 459 -19.07 8.15 15.40
CA LEU A 459 -17.78 8.40 14.77
C LEU A 459 -17.99 8.84 13.32
N PRO A 460 -17.48 10.00 12.88
CA PRO A 460 -17.53 10.35 11.47
C PRO A 460 -16.75 9.35 10.61
N ALA A 461 -17.33 8.94 9.49
CA ALA A 461 -16.62 8.12 8.51
C ALA A 461 -15.40 8.89 7.99
N LYS A 462 -14.23 8.25 8.01
CA LYS A 462 -13.02 8.86 7.44
C LYS A 462 -13.05 8.68 5.93
N SER A 463 -13.24 9.78 5.21
CA SER A 463 -13.02 9.81 3.76
C SER A 463 -11.53 9.64 3.48
N PHE A 464 -11.19 8.66 2.63
CA PHE A 464 -9.88 8.57 2.02
C PHE A 464 -10.02 8.11 0.57
N ILE A 465 -9.10 8.57 -0.27
CA ILE A 465 -9.03 8.16 -1.67
C ILE A 465 -7.94 7.08 -1.77
N PRO A 466 -8.24 5.90 -2.35
CA PRO A 466 -7.24 4.87 -2.55
C PRO A 466 -6.05 5.42 -3.31
N VAL A 467 -4.84 5.20 -2.80
CA VAL A 467 -3.59 5.52 -3.48
C VAL A 467 -2.80 4.23 -3.71
N PHE A 468 -2.26 4.09 -4.92
CA PHE A 468 -1.51 2.94 -5.42
C PHE A 468 -0.20 3.36 -6.06
N TRP A 469 0.81 2.49 -6.01
CA TRP A 469 2.02 2.64 -6.80
C TRP A 469 2.59 1.31 -7.30
N SER A 470 3.28 1.36 -8.43
CA SER A 470 3.98 0.21 -9.00
C SER A 470 5.28 0.63 -9.69
N ALA A 471 6.20 -0.32 -9.83
CA ALA A 471 7.45 -0.15 -10.57
C ALA A 471 7.46 -1.08 -11.80
N VAL A 472 6.89 -0.58 -12.90
CA VAL A 472 6.69 -1.32 -14.16
C VAL A 472 7.46 -0.63 -15.28
N GLY A 473 8.78 -0.80 -15.26
CA GLY A 473 9.73 -0.10 -16.12
C GLY A 473 10.03 1.34 -15.68
N ALA A 474 9.04 2.03 -15.11
CA ALA A 474 9.18 3.30 -14.40
C ALA A 474 8.17 3.39 -13.24
N GLN A 475 8.25 4.46 -12.45
CA GLN A 475 7.36 4.67 -11.31
C GLN A 475 5.97 5.12 -11.79
N MET A 476 4.98 4.28 -11.54
CA MET A 476 3.57 4.58 -11.78
C MET A 476 2.89 4.91 -10.45
N ARG A 477 2.12 6.00 -10.42
CA ARG A 477 1.24 6.36 -9.30
C ARG A 477 -0.21 6.34 -9.76
N TYR A 478 -1.12 6.02 -8.86
CA TYR A 478 -2.55 5.96 -9.15
C TYR A 478 -3.36 6.38 -7.93
N CYS A 479 -4.47 7.09 -8.14
CA CYS A 479 -5.45 7.38 -7.10
C CYS A 479 -6.89 7.24 -7.61
N GLY A 480 -7.84 7.06 -6.69
CA GLY A 480 -9.24 6.79 -7.01
C GLY A 480 -9.49 5.32 -7.30
N ASN A 481 -10.57 5.00 -8.01
CA ASN A 481 -10.88 3.61 -8.38
C ASN A 481 -11.80 3.53 -9.61
N THR A 482 -11.51 2.62 -10.54
CA THR A 482 -12.29 2.35 -11.76
C THR A 482 -13.26 1.17 -11.64
N ILE A 483 -13.39 0.51 -10.49
CA ILE A 483 -14.17 -0.74 -10.34
C ILE A 483 -15.65 -0.60 -10.72
N HIS A 484 -16.24 0.59 -10.57
CA HIS A 484 -17.62 0.88 -10.97
C HIS A 484 -17.73 1.44 -12.40
N GLY A 485 -16.66 1.27 -13.19
CA GLY A 485 -16.54 1.63 -14.59
C GLY A 485 -16.09 3.07 -14.82
N PHE A 486 -15.58 3.29 -16.03
CA PHE A 486 -15.30 4.57 -16.67
C PHE A 486 -15.72 4.44 -18.15
N ASP A 487 -16.03 5.54 -18.82
CA ASP A 487 -16.42 5.58 -20.23
C ASP A 487 -15.41 6.30 -21.13
N ASP A 488 -14.44 7.01 -20.55
CA ASP A 488 -13.36 7.66 -21.29
C ASP A 488 -12.08 7.79 -20.47
N LEU A 489 -10.96 7.97 -21.18
CA LEU A 489 -9.63 8.20 -20.63
C LEU A 489 -9.01 9.42 -21.30
N VAL A 490 -8.90 10.52 -20.55
CA VAL A 490 -8.25 11.74 -21.03
C VAL A 490 -6.76 11.68 -20.70
N ILE A 491 -5.90 11.68 -21.72
CA ILE A 491 -4.44 11.66 -21.55
C ILE A 491 -3.86 13.05 -21.80
N LYS A 492 -2.99 13.49 -20.88
CA LYS A 492 -2.15 14.68 -21.03
C LYS A 492 -0.69 14.27 -20.89
N GLY A 493 0.16 14.70 -21.82
CA GLY A 493 1.58 14.33 -21.87
C GLY A 493 1.87 13.22 -22.89
N GLN A 494 2.97 12.49 -22.69
CA GLN A 494 3.53 11.54 -23.67
C GLN A 494 3.65 10.14 -23.05
N LEU A 495 2.83 9.21 -23.52
CA LEU A 495 2.84 7.81 -23.08
C LEU A 495 4.19 7.12 -23.35
N GLY A 496 4.76 7.32 -24.56
CA GLY A 496 6.01 6.66 -24.99
C GLY A 496 7.26 7.06 -24.20
N GLU A 497 7.20 8.18 -23.46
CA GLU A 497 8.26 8.70 -22.60
C GLU A 497 7.98 8.46 -21.11
N ALA A 498 6.91 7.74 -20.76
CA ALA A 498 6.44 7.57 -19.37
C ALA A 498 6.29 8.91 -18.62
N LYS A 499 5.83 9.96 -19.33
CA LYS A 499 5.64 11.31 -18.80
C LYS A 499 4.24 11.79 -19.12
N PHE A 500 3.26 11.30 -18.37
CA PHE A 500 1.85 11.56 -18.65
C PHE A 500 0.98 11.52 -17.38
N VAL A 501 -0.22 12.08 -17.53
CA VAL A 501 -1.36 11.94 -16.63
C VAL A 501 -2.52 11.37 -17.43
N GLY A 502 -3.13 10.30 -16.93
CA GLY A 502 -4.37 9.73 -17.44
C GLY A 502 -5.50 9.96 -16.45
N TYR A 503 -6.58 10.61 -16.89
CA TYR A 503 -7.78 10.85 -16.10
C TYR A 503 -8.88 9.90 -16.58
N TYR A 504 -9.27 8.93 -15.75
CA TYR A 504 -10.39 8.04 -16.04
C TYR A 504 -11.69 8.76 -15.67
N THR A 505 -12.62 8.85 -16.62
CA THR A 505 -13.87 9.59 -16.43
C THR A 505 -15.09 8.71 -16.63
N LYS A 506 -16.15 9.00 -15.88
CA LYS A 506 -17.50 8.50 -16.11
C LYS A 506 -18.42 9.70 -16.27
N GLY A 507 -18.83 9.98 -17.49
CA GLY A 507 -19.39 11.27 -17.87
C GLY A 507 -18.44 12.41 -17.50
N GLU A 508 -18.93 13.39 -16.73
CA GLU A 508 -18.10 14.50 -16.26
C GLU A 508 -17.24 14.18 -15.03
N THR A 509 -17.47 13.05 -14.35
CA THR A 509 -16.76 12.75 -13.09
C THR A 509 -15.43 12.07 -13.36
N VAL A 510 -14.32 12.63 -12.84
CA VAL A 510 -13.04 11.92 -12.80
C VAL A 510 -13.06 10.91 -11.64
N VAL A 511 -13.04 9.61 -11.96
CA VAL A 511 -13.14 8.53 -10.98
C VAL A 511 -11.79 8.00 -10.51
N ALA A 512 -10.75 8.18 -11.35
CA ALA A 512 -9.38 7.82 -11.02
C ALA A 512 -8.37 8.62 -11.84
N VAL A 513 -7.13 8.66 -11.36
CA VAL A 513 -6.00 9.30 -12.05
C VAL A 513 -4.78 8.38 -11.98
N VAL A 514 -4.13 8.16 -13.12
CA VAL A 514 -2.81 7.51 -13.22
C VAL A 514 -1.76 8.54 -13.64
N THR A 515 -0.56 8.46 -13.10
CA THR A 515 0.56 9.32 -13.50
C THR A 515 1.85 8.53 -13.62
N MET A 516 2.69 8.90 -14.59
CA MET A 516 4.10 8.54 -14.65
C MET A 516 4.91 9.80 -14.94
N GLY A 517 5.98 10.06 -14.19
CA GLY A 517 6.87 11.22 -14.41
C GLY A 517 6.24 12.59 -14.16
N MET A 518 5.11 12.65 -13.46
CA MET A 518 4.29 13.87 -13.27
C MET A 518 3.98 14.13 -11.79
N ASP A 519 4.89 13.81 -10.87
CA ASP A 519 4.70 14.15 -9.45
C ASP A 519 4.63 15.69 -9.28
N PRO A 520 3.73 16.24 -8.46
CA PRO A 520 2.85 15.57 -7.49
C PRO A 520 1.39 15.41 -7.95
N VAL A 521 1.11 15.36 -9.27
CA VAL A 521 -0.27 15.41 -9.79
C VAL A 521 -1.20 14.36 -9.17
N MET A 522 -0.72 13.13 -8.95
CA MET A 522 -1.51 12.09 -8.27
C MET A 522 -1.92 12.49 -6.85
N ALA A 523 -0.97 12.99 -6.04
CA ALA A 523 -1.27 13.41 -4.67
C ALA A 523 -2.25 14.59 -4.65
N LYS A 524 -2.11 15.52 -5.59
CA LYS A 524 -3.03 16.66 -5.75
C LYS A 524 -4.43 16.18 -6.10
N ALA A 525 -4.55 15.28 -7.07
CA ALA A 525 -5.83 14.69 -7.46
C ALA A 525 -6.50 13.96 -6.31
N ALA A 526 -5.74 13.17 -5.53
CA ALA A 526 -6.27 12.45 -4.38
C ALA A 526 -6.87 13.40 -3.33
N GLU A 527 -6.21 14.51 -3.01
CA GLU A 527 -6.75 15.52 -2.09
C GLU A 527 -7.98 16.24 -2.64
N LEU A 528 -7.97 16.61 -3.93
CA LEU A 528 -9.12 17.22 -4.59
C LEU A 528 -10.33 16.28 -4.61
N MET A 529 -10.12 14.99 -4.91
CA MET A 529 -11.17 13.97 -4.88
C MET A 529 -11.71 13.78 -3.47
N ARG A 530 -10.84 13.67 -2.46
CA ARG A 530 -11.22 13.49 -1.04
C ARG A 530 -12.14 14.61 -0.55
N ARG A 531 -11.95 15.81 -1.08
CA ARG A 531 -12.66 17.03 -0.68
C ARG A 531 -13.78 17.46 -1.62
N GLY A 532 -14.03 16.72 -2.70
CA GLY A 532 -15.08 17.05 -3.66
C GLY A 532 -14.77 18.27 -4.54
N HIS A 533 -13.49 18.60 -4.72
CA HIS A 533 -13.01 19.72 -5.54
C HIS A 533 -12.34 19.28 -6.85
N MET A 534 -12.35 17.98 -7.18
CA MET A 534 -11.77 17.48 -8.42
C MET A 534 -12.49 18.07 -9.65
N PRO A 535 -11.80 18.77 -10.56
CA PRO A 535 -12.41 19.29 -11.78
C PRO A 535 -13.00 18.17 -12.63
N GLY A 536 -14.13 18.46 -13.27
CA GLY A 536 -14.78 17.53 -14.20
C GLY A 536 -14.01 17.39 -15.52
N LYS A 537 -14.40 16.36 -16.29
CA LYS A 537 -13.80 16.01 -17.59
C LYS A 537 -13.63 17.21 -18.51
N LYS A 538 -14.68 18.03 -18.70
CA LYS A 538 -14.62 19.19 -19.59
C LYS A 538 -13.50 20.16 -19.22
N ALA A 539 -13.36 20.50 -17.94
CA ALA A 539 -12.31 21.41 -17.47
C ALA A 539 -10.90 20.83 -17.70
N ILE A 540 -10.73 19.51 -17.50
CA ILE A 540 -9.47 18.80 -17.80
C ILE A 540 -9.15 18.87 -19.30
N MET A 541 -10.15 18.68 -20.17
CA MET A 541 -9.98 18.78 -21.62
C MET A 541 -9.60 20.19 -22.04
N ASP A 542 -10.26 21.20 -21.47
CA ASP A 542 -10.03 22.64 -21.70
C ASP A 542 -8.68 23.14 -21.15
N GLY A 543 -7.92 22.28 -20.45
CA GLY A 543 -6.52 22.53 -20.10
C GLY A 543 -6.32 23.18 -18.72
N ILE A 544 -7.25 22.97 -17.78
CA ILE A 544 -7.06 23.42 -16.40
C ILE A 544 -5.75 22.89 -15.81
N ASP A 545 -4.97 23.76 -15.17
CA ASP A 545 -3.82 23.33 -14.38
C ASP A 545 -4.30 22.79 -13.02
N LEU A 546 -4.28 21.47 -12.88
CA LEU A 546 -4.71 20.79 -11.66
C LEU A 546 -3.92 21.24 -10.41
N LEU A 547 -2.64 21.62 -10.57
CA LEU A 547 -1.81 22.05 -9.45
C LEU A 547 -2.24 23.43 -8.91
N ALA A 548 -2.80 24.27 -9.78
CA ALA A 548 -3.35 25.58 -9.43
C ALA A 548 -4.77 25.53 -8.85
N VAL A 549 -5.49 24.40 -8.96
CA VAL A 549 -6.82 24.25 -8.37
C VAL A 549 -6.71 24.26 -6.85
N ASN A 550 -7.53 25.06 -6.17
CA ASN A 550 -7.56 25.08 -4.72
C ASN A 550 -8.00 23.70 -4.20
N VAL A 551 -7.15 23.13 -3.34
CA VAL A 551 -7.49 21.89 -2.65
C VAL A 551 -8.67 22.10 -1.76
#